data_AF-A0A8F9TWS9-F1
#
_entry.id   AF-A0A8F9TWS9-F1
#
_cell.length_a   1.000
_cell.length_b   1.000
_cell.length_c   1.000
_cell.angle_alpha   90.00
_cell.angle_beta   90.00
_cell.angle_gamma   90.00
#
_symmetry.space_group_name_H-M   'P 1'
#
loop_
_entity.id
_entity.type
_entity.pdbx_description
1 polymer ?
#
loop_
_entity_poly.entity_id
_entity_poly.type
_entity_poly.pdbx_seq_one_letter_code
_entity_poly.pdbx_strand_id
1 'polypeptide(L)'
;MDWILEHLKVVIAIAAAIAYWLNSQRKAGADERDDEDSGAAGTDANERTRQLQEEIRRKIEERRRGQPAAPSSMPPPVVRPRANLPMPPFGGSPEPQPAMRRATELWQEREAVRKEAAAETNAHTAAVLERQERLAEELRALEAARITARKRAAELAATQTAAVAREQASAQTLAGDLRDARDLRRAVIWREVLGPPVGLR
;
A
#
# COMPACT_ATOMS: atom_id res chain seq x y z
N MET A 1 -13.58 15.47 21.82
CA MET A 1 -12.18 15.09 21.53
C MET A 1 -11.67 14.01 22.50
N ASP A 2 -12.55 13.48 23.36
CA ASP A 2 -12.19 12.65 24.53
C ASP A 2 -11.90 11.18 24.19
N TRP A 3 -12.40 10.71 23.04
CA TRP A 3 -12.19 9.35 22.57
C TRP A 3 -10.70 8.97 22.45
N ILE A 4 -9.85 9.92 22.04
CA ILE A 4 -8.41 9.68 21.84
C ILE A 4 -7.62 9.66 23.15
N LEU A 5 -8.10 10.39 24.17
CA LEU A 5 -7.50 10.38 25.51
C LEU A 5 -7.87 9.10 26.26
N GLU A 6 -9.10 8.61 26.08
CA GLU A 6 -9.58 7.37 26.68
C GLU A 6 -8.93 6.13 26.06
N HIS A 7 -8.63 6.18 24.76
CA HIS A 7 -7.96 5.11 24.03
C HIS A 7 -6.46 5.34 23.87
N LEU A 8 -5.85 6.28 24.62
CA LEU A 8 -4.43 6.60 24.51
C LEU A 8 -3.54 5.36 24.70
N LYS A 9 -3.92 4.47 25.64
CA LYS A 9 -3.23 3.18 25.84
C LYS A 9 -3.34 2.26 24.63
N VAL A 10 -4.50 2.24 23.97
CA VAL A 10 -4.74 1.45 22.74
C VAL A 10 -3.93 2.02 21.57
N VAL A 11 -3.88 3.35 21.44
CA VAL A 11 -3.08 4.03 20.41
C VAL A 11 -1.59 3.77 20.62
N ILE A 12 -1.08 3.83 21.85
CA ILE A 12 0.31 3.51 22.18
C ILE A 12 0.63 2.03 21.88
N ALA A 13 -0.28 1.10 22.21
CA ALA A 13 -0.10 -0.32 21.90
C ALA A 13 -0.05 -0.58 20.39
N ILE A 14 -0.92 0.08 19.62
CA ILE A 14 -0.91 0.01 18.15
C ILE A 14 0.38 0.62 17.58
N ALA A 15 0.81 1.77 18.09
CA ALA A 15 2.07 2.40 17.67
C ALA A 15 3.28 1.51 17.98
N ALA A 16 3.30 0.85 19.15
CA ALA A 16 4.35 -0.09 19.52
C ALA A 16 4.34 -1.35 18.66
N ALA A 17 3.16 -1.88 18.31
CA ALA A 17 3.03 -3.02 17.41
C ALA A 17 3.51 -2.69 15.99
N ILE A 18 3.15 -1.50 15.48
CA ILE A 18 3.63 -1.01 14.18
C ILE A 18 5.15 -0.81 14.21
N ALA A 19 5.69 -0.19 15.27
CA ALA A 19 7.13 0.00 15.42
C ALA A 19 7.89 -1.34 15.52
N TYR A 20 7.36 -2.31 16.26
CA TYR A 20 7.93 -3.66 16.38
C TYR A 20 7.91 -4.39 15.03
N TRP A 21 6.80 -4.30 14.29
CA TRP A 21 6.66 -4.92 12.98
C TRP A 21 7.62 -4.29 11.95
N LEU A 22 7.73 -2.96 11.93
CA LEU A 22 8.67 -2.26 11.05
C LEU A 22 10.13 -2.63 11.36
N ASN A 23 10.47 -2.78 12.64
CA ASN A 23 11.81 -3.18 13.08
C ASN A 23 12.09 -4.66 12.77
N SER A 24 11.09 -5.54 12.91
CA SER A 24 11.20 -6.96 12.56
C SER A 24 11.42 -7.19 11.06
N GLN A 25 10.81 -6.37 10.21
CA GLN A 25 11.02 -6.44 8.76
C GLN A 25 12.44 -6.02 8.35
N ARG A 26 13.04 -5.07 9.07
CA ARG A 26 14.43 -4.63 8.85
C ARG A 26 15.44 -5.64 9.40
N LYS A 27 15.18 -6.23 10.57
CA LYS A 27 16.05 -7.25 11.16
C LYS A 27 16.13 -8.54 10.34
N ALA A 28 15.03 -8.95 9.69
CA ALA A 28 15.04 -10.11 8.79
C ALA A 28 15.94 -9.95 7.54
N GLY A 29 16.35 -8.72 7.21
CA GLY A 29 17.32 -8.44 6.14
C GLY A 29 18.71 -8.03 6.63
N ALA A 30 18.91 -7.93 7.95
CA ALA A 30 20.14 -7.39 8.56
C ALA A 30 20.89 -8.41 9.45
N ASP A 31 20.36 -9.62 9.63
CA ASP A 31 20.89 -10.61 10.59
C ASP A 31 22.19 -11.32 10.12
N GLU A 32 22.86 -10.83 9.07
CA GLU A 32 24.09 -11.45 8.56
C GLU A 32 25.27 -10.49 8.39
N ARG A 33 25.11 -9.17 8.62
CA ARG A 33 26.24 -8.23 8.60
C ARG A 33 26.02 -7.07 9.58
N ASP A 34 26.89 -7.04 10.57
CA ASP A 34 27.46 -5.85 11.18
C ASP A 34 26.56 -5.00 12.08
N ASP A 35 26.83 -5.19 13.38
CA ASP A 35 26.94 -4.09 14.34
C ASP A 35 27.71 -2.90 13.73
N GLU A 36 27.30 -1.67 14.07
CA GLU A 36 27.99 -0.39 13.78
C GLU A 36 27.76 0.34 12.43
N ASP A 37 26.53 0.46 11.89
CA ASP A 37 26.27 1.59 10.93
C ASP A 37 24.82 2.11 10.80
N SER A 38 23.94 1.83 11.76
CA SER A 38 22.52 2.24 11.66
C SER A 38 22.23 3.72 12.00
N GLY A 39 23.26 4.57 12.05
CA GLY A 39 23.13 6.02 12.30
C GLY A 39 23.11 6.89 11.04
N ALA A 40 23.71 6.45 9.93
CA ALA A 40 24.03 7.33 8.79
C ALA A 40 22.92 7.43 7.72
N ALA A 41 22.05 6.44 7.58
CA ALA A 41 21.04 6.44 6.51
C ALA A 41 19.77 7.25 6.85
N GLY A 42 19.49 7.50 8.14
CA GLY A 42 18.32 8.25 8.60
C GLY A 42 18.54 9.77 8.68
N THR A 43 19.78 10.21 8.80
CA THR A 43 20.16 11.64 8.82
C THR A 43 20.01 12.27 7.43
N ASP A 44 20.37 11.53 6.39
CA ASP A 44 20.43 12.02 5.01
C ASP A 44 19.04 12.37 4.42
N ALA A 45 18.01 11.60 4.78
CA ALA A 45 16.62 11.91 4.40
C ALA A 45 16.03 13.11 5.17
N ASN A 46 16.43 13.27 6.43
CA ASN A 46 16.02 14.40 7.27
C ASN A 46 16.74 15.71 6.87
N GLU A 47 17.96 15.62 6.35
CA GLU A 47 18.70 16.76 5.83
C GLU A 47 18.09 17.27 4.52
N ARG A 48 17.72 16.37 3.60
CA ARG A 48 17.04 16.73 2.33
C ARG A 48 15.70 17.43 2.58
N THR A 49 14.94 16.98 3.58
CA THR A 49 13.66 17.62 3.93
C THR A 49 13.85 18.99 4.59
N ARG A 50 14.90 19.18 5.40
CA ARG A 50 15.27 20.50 5.95
C ARG A 50 15.69 21.47 4.85
N GLN A 51 16.55 21.04 3.93
CA GLN A 51 16.98 21.86 2.78
C GLN A 51 15.80 22.28 1.91
N LEU A 52 14.85 21.39 1.65
CA LEU A 52 13.66 21.69 0.87
C LEU A 52 12.74 22.72 1.55
N GLN A 53 12.59 22.64 2.88
CA GLN A 53 11.81 23.62 3.66
C GLN A 53 12.45 25.01 3.64
N GLU A 54 13.78 25.08 3.76
CA GLU A 54 14.52 26.33 3.67
C GLU A 54 14.42 26.97 2.29
N GLU A 55 14.47 26.15 1.23
CA GLU A 55 14.32 26.62 -0.15
C GLU A 55 12.90 27.16 -0.43
N ILE A 56 11.85 26.49 0.09
CA ILE A 56 10.47 26.98 0.02
C ILE A 56 10.32 28.30 0.78
N ARG A 57 10.89 28.39 2.00
CA ARG A 57 10.80 29.60 2.83
C ARG A 57 11.48 30.79 2.16
N ARG A 58 12.67 30.59 1.59
CA ARG A 58 13.40 31.61 0.81
C ARG A 58 12.58 32.08 -0.39
N LYS A 59 11.93 31.15 -1.11
CA LYS A 59 11.12 31.46 -2.31
C LYS A 59 9.79 32.15 -1.99
N ILE A 60 9.27 32.00 -0.78
CA ILE A 60 8.12 32.76 -0.28
C ILE A 60 8.55 34.18 0.10
N GLU A 61 9.67 34.33 0.79
CA GLU A 61 10.21 35.65 1.16
C GLU A 61 10.59 36.47 -0.08
N GLU A 62 11.19 35.85 -1.10
CA GLU A 62 11.52 36.50 -2.37
C GLU A 62 10.26 36.98 -3.11
N ARG A 63 9.20 36.16 -3.14
CA ARG A 63 7.88 36.56 -3.66
C ARG A 63 7.22 37.66 -2.85
N ARG A 64 7.39 37.65 -1.52
CA ARG A 64 6.83 38.66 -0.62
C ARG A 64 7.59 39.99 -0.68
N ARG A 65 8.87 39.97 -1.02
CA ARG A 65 9.73 41.17 -1.14
C ARG A 65 9.58 41.87 -2.50
N GLY A 66 9.17 41.14 -3.55
CA GLY A 66 9.02 41.67 -4.92
C GLY A 66 7.59 42.06 -5.33
N GLN A 67 6.57 41.80 -4.52
CA GLN A 67 5.17 42.02 -4.91
C GLN A 67 4.45 42.91 -3.89
N PRO A 68 4.05 44.15 -4.23
CA PRO A 68 3.09 44.87 -3.39
C PRO A 68 1.77 44.08 -3.41
N ALA A 69 1.29 43.72 -2.22
CA ALA A 69 -0.06 43.22 -2.05
C ALA A 69 -1.03 44.23 -2.67
N ALA A 70 -1.63 43.88 -3.81
CA ALA A 70 -2.65 44.71 -4.41
C ALA A 70 -3.85 44.74 -3.45
N PRO A 71 -4.28 45.90 -2.94
CA PRO A 71 -5.52 45.99 -2.21
C PRO A 71 -6.66 45.75 -3.21
N SER A 72 -7.33 44.61 -3.08
CA SER A 72 -8.59 44.34 -3.76
C SER A 72 -9.68 45.23 -3.16
N SER A 73 -9.79 46.47 -3.60
CA SER A 73 -10.91 47.37 -3.23
C SER A 73 -11.37 48.28 -4.38
N MET A 74 -11.37 47.80 -5.62
CA MET A 74 -12.17 48.45 -6.66
C MET A 74 -13.51 47.72 -6.78
N PRO A 75 -14.66 48.38 -6.47
CA PRO A 75 -15.95 47.83 -6.81
C PRO A 75 -16.09 47.74 -8.34
N PRO A 76 -16.79 46.71 -8.86
CA PRO A 76 -16.95 46.54 -10.30
C PRO A 76 -17.68 47.76 -10.91
N PRO A 77 -17.28 48.25 -12.09
CA PRO A 77 -17.96 49.35 -12.75
C PRO A 77 -19.39 48.93 -13.12
N VAL A 78 -20.37 49.70 -12.64
CA VAL A 78 -21.78 49.53 -12.99
C VAL A 78 -21.98 49.95 -14.46
N VAL A 79 -22.25 48.97 -15.32
CA VAL A 79 -22.56 49.18 -16.73
C VAL A 79 -23.93 49.85 -16.84
N ARG A 80 -23.98 51.10 -17.33
CA ARG A 80 -25.24 51.78 -17.67
C ARG A 80 -25.77 51.23 -19.01
N PRO A 81 -27.07 50.87 -19.13
CA PRO A 81 -27.65 50.50 -20.41
C PRO A 81 -27.72 51.73 -21.32
N ARG A 82 -27.06 51.66 -22.49
CA ARG A 82 -27.19 52.67 -23.56
C ARG A 82 -28.56 52.53 -24.22
N ALA A 83 -29.31 53.63 -24.22
CA ALA A 83 -30.55 53.79 -24.96
C ALA A 83 -30.29 53.87 -26.47
N ASN A 84 -31.20 53.23 -27.23
CA ASN A 84 -31.55 53.45 -28.64
C ASN A 84 -30.41 53.50 -29.68
N LEU A 85 -30.13 52.34 -30.27
CA LEU A 85 -29.55 52.26 -31.62
C LEU A 85 -30.69 52.15 -32.65
N PRO A 86 -30.68 52.93 -33.74
CA PRO A 86 -31.63 52.76 -34.84
C PRO A 86 -31.38 51.41 -35.55
N MET A 87 -32.41 50.58 -35.64
CA MET A 87 -32.33 49.33 -36.41
C MET A 87 -32.26 49.64 -37.91
N PRO A 88 -31.33 49.04 -38.67
CA PRO A 88 -31.33 49.11 -40.12
C PRO A 88 -32.47 48.25 -40.71
N PRO A 89 -33.03 48.63 -41.87
CA PRO A 89 -34.12 47.90 -42.51
C PRO A 89 -33.65 46.50 -42.94
N PHE A 90 -34.44 45.50 -42.55
CA PHE A 90 -34.28 44.09 -42.90
C PHE A 90 -34.30 43.89 -44.42
N GLY A 91 -33.29 43.20 -44.97
CA GLY A 91 -33.31 42.86 -46.40
C GLY A 91 -32.09 42.12 -46.98
N GLY A 92 -31.05 41.83 -46.20
CA GLY A 92 -29.93 41.00 -46.65
C GLY A 92 -29.51 40.02 -45.57
N SER A 93 -29.33 38.75 -45.92
CA SER A 93 -28.68 37.77 -45.02
C SER A 93 -27.38 38.41 -44.53
N PRO A 94 -27.22 38.63 -43.21
CA PRO A 94 -26.04 39.31 -42.71
C PRO A 94 -24.86 38.38 -42.98
N GLU A 95 -24.05 38.72 -43.98
CA GLU A 95 -22.74 38.11 -44.10
C GLU A 95 -22.02 38.39 -42.77
N PRO A 96 -21.58 37.37 -42.01
CA PRO A 96 -21.02 37.60 -40.70
C PRO A 96 -19.79 38.47 -40.88
N GLN A 97 -19.81 39.64 -40.23
CA GLN A 97 -18.72 40.60 -40.26
C GLN A 97 -17.41 39.88 -39.92
N PRO A 98 -16.28 40.22 -40.55
CA PRO A 98 -15.01 39.49 -40.38
C PRO A 98 -14.55 39.40 -38.92
N ALA A 99 -14.94 40.36 -38.06
CA ALA A 99 -14.68 40.31 -36.63
C ALA A 99 -15.43 39.17 -35.91
N MET A 100 -16.65 38.85 -36.33
CA MET A 100 -17.48 37.79 -35.74
C MET A 100 -16.96 36.39 -36.13
N ARG A 101 -16.48 36.22 -37.38
CA ARG A 101 -15.84 34.96 -37.84
C ARG A 101 -14.59 34.63 -37.02
N ARG A 102 -13.71 35.62 -36.80
CA ARG A 102 -12.52 35.45 -35.94
C ARG A 102 -12.89 35.13 -34.50
N ALA A 103 -13.93 35.76 -33.94
CA ALA A 103 -14.38 35.48 -32.58
C ALA A 103 -14.90 34.03 -32.44
N THR A 104 -15.60 33.50 -33.44
CA THR A 104 -16.05 32.11 -33.46
C THR A 104 -14.89 31.12 -33.61
N GLU A 105 -13.90 31.42 -34.45
CA GLU A 105 -12.70 30.60 -34.62
C GLU A 105 -11.89 30.49 -33.31
N LEU A 106 -11.65 31.63 -32.64
CA LEU A 106 -10.97 31.65 -31.34
C LEU A 106 -11.75 30.89 -30.25
N TRP A 107 -13.09 30.92 -30.29
CA TRP A 107 -13.91 30.16 -29.36
C TRP A 107 -13.81 28.65 -29.63
N GLN A 108 -13.85 28.23 -30.89
CA GLN A 108 -13.67 26.83 -31.28
C GLN A 108 -12.27 26.31 -30.93
N GLU A 109 -11.23 27.11 -31.15
CA GLU A 109 -9.85 26.76 -30.78
C GLU A 109 -9.71 26.58 -29.26
N ARG A 110 -10.31 27.46 -28.46
CA ARG A 110 -10.35 27.32 -27.00
C ARG A 110 -11.13 26.08 -26.54
N GLU A 111 -12.22 25.73 -27.22
CA GLU A 111 -12.94 24.50 -26.92
C GLU A 111 -12.14 23.25 -27.27
N ALA A 112 -11.41 23.25 -28.38
CA ALA A 112 -10.54 22.14 -28.78
C ALA A 112 -9.46 21.90 -27.72
N VAL A 113 -8.73 22.95 -27.33
CA VAL A 113 -7.72 22.88 -26.26
C VAL A 113 -8.33 22.37 -24.94
N ARG A 114 -9.55 22.80 -24.60
CA ARG A 114 -10.24 22.33 -23.38
C ARG A 114 -10.62 20.85 -23.45
N LYS A 115 -11.07 20.38 -24.61
CA LYS A 115 -11.42 18.97 -24.84
C LYS A 115 -10.19 18.08 -24.79
N GLU A 116 -9.08 18.53 -25.38
CA GLU A 116 -7.80 17.83 -25.32
C GLU A 116 -7.29 17.74 -23.88
N ALA A 117 -7.27 18.84 -23.14
CA ALA A 117 -6.89 18.84 -21.72
C ALA A 117 -7.81 17.92 -20.88
N ALA A 118 -9.12 17.92 -21.16
CA ALA A 118 -10.04 17.01 -20.48
C ALA A 118 -9.75 15.53 -20.84
N ALA A 119 -9.44 15.23 -22.10
CA ALA A 119 -9.08 13.89 -22.54
C ALA A 119 -7.80 13.39 -21.86
N GLU A 120 -6.77 14.24 -21.73
CA GLU A 120 -5.54 13.92 -20.99
C GLU A 120 -5.81 13.62 -19.52
N THR A 121 -6.63 14.45 -18.86
CA THR A 121 -6.99 14.20 -17.45
C THR A 121 -7.75 12.89 -17.28
N ASN A 122 -8.67 12.56 -18.20
CA ASN A 122 -9.41 11.31 -18.18
C ASN A 122 -8.51 10.10 -18.47
N ALA A 123 -7.55 10.23 -19.37
CA ALA A 123 -6.57 9.18 -19.64
C ALA A 123 -5.69 8.93 -18.40
N HIS A 124 -5.27 10.00 -17.72
CA HIS A 124 -4.50 9.89 -16.48
C HIS A 124 -5.31 9.21 -15.37
N THR A 125 -6.56 9.61 -15.15
CA THR A 125 -7.41 8.97 -14.12
C THR A 125 -7.69 7.51 -14.45
N ALA A 126 -7.93 7.17 -15.72
CA ALA A 126 -8.10 5.78 -16.15
C ALA A 126 -6.83 4.94 -15.87
N ALA A 127 -5.64 5.46 -16.18
CA ALA A 127 -4.38 4.77 -15.90
C ALA A 127 -4.14 4.59 -14.39
N VAL A 128 -4.56 5.56 -13.57
CA VAL A 128 -4.48 5.44 -12.10
C VAL A 128 -5.44 4.37 -11.58
N LEU A 129 -6.68 4.32 -12.09
CA LEU A 129 -7.66 3.30 -11.73
C LEU A 129 -7.18 1.90 -12.11
N GLU A 130 -6.66 1.72 -13.32
CA GLU A 130 -6.10 0.43 -13.76
C GLU A 130 -4.95 -0.03 -12.84
N ARG A 131 -4.08 0.90 -12.43
CA ARG A 131 -3.01 0.60 -11.46
C ARG A 131 -3.58 0.18 -10.10
N GLN A 132 -4.62 0.84 -9.62
CA GLN A 132 -5.28 0.49 -8.36
C GLN A 132 -5.94 -0.89 -8.43
N GLU A 133 -6.59 -1.21 -9.55
CA GLU A 133 -7.19 -2.53 -9.77
C GLU A 133 -6.14 -3.64 -9.78
N ARG A 134 -5.03 -3.45 -10.49
CA ARG A 134 -3.91 -4.41 -10.50
C ARG A 134 -3.35 -4.65 -9.10
N LEU A 135 -3.11 -3.58 -8.33
CA LEU A 135 -2.65 -3.71 -6.94
C LEU A 135 -3.66 -4.44 -6.05
N ALA A 136 -4.96 -4.17 -6.22
CA ALA A 136 -6.01 -4.85 -5.46
C ALA A 136 -6.07 -6.34 -5.81
N GLU A 137 -5.88 -6.71 -7.08
CA GLU A 137 -5.81 -8.10 -7.52
C GLU A 137 -4.57 -8.83 -6.96
N GLU A 138 -3.40 -8.17 -6.98
CA GLU A 138 -2.18 -8.71 -6.38
C GLU A 138 -2.35 -8.98 -4.88
N LEU A 139 -2.97 -8.05 -4.14
CA LEU A 139 -3.26 -8.23 -2.71
C LEU A 139 -4.22 -9.40 -2.47
N ARG A 140 -5.30 -9.52 -3.25
CA ARG A 140 -6.22 -10.66 -3.14
C ARG A 140 -5.52 -11.98 -3.43
N ALA A 141 -4.66 -12.03 -4.45
CA ALA A 141 -3.90 -13.23 -4.80
C ALA A 141 -2.93 -13.62 -3.67
N LEU A 142 -2.23 -12.65 -3.07
CA LEU A 142 -1.34 -12.89 -1.92
C LEU A 142 -2.10 -13.37 -0.69
N GLU A 143 -3.26 -12.81 -0.39
CA GLU A 143 -4.11 -13.26 0.72
C GLU A 143 -4.59 -14.69 0.51
N ALA A 144 -5.07 -15.03 -0.69
CA ALA A 144 -5.47 -16.39 -1.04
C ALA A 144 -4.28 -17.37 -0.92
N ALA A 145 -3.10 -16.99 -1.40
CA ALA A 145 -1.89 -17.77 -1.26
C ALA A 145 -1.51 -17.97 0.21
N ARG A 146 -1.61 -16.92 1.05
CA ARG A 146 -1.33 -17.01 2.48
C ARG A 146 -2.29 -17.95 3.21
N ILE A 147 -3.58 -17.89 2.88
CA ILE A 147 -4.59 -18.79 3.46
C ILE A 147 -4.28 -20.24 3.11
N THR A 148 -3.99 -20.53 1.84
CA THR A 148 -3.68 -21.90 1.39
C THR A 148 -2.37 -22.41 1.99
N ALA A 149 -1.33 -21.57 2.04
CA ALA A 149 -0.06 -21.91 2.69
C ALA A 149 -0.26 -22.21 4.19
N ARG A 150 -1.05 -21.40 4.89
CA ARG A 150 -1.36 -21.62 6.32
C ARG A 150 -2.13 -22.91 6.54
N LYS A 151 -3.10 -23.23 5.68
CA LYS A 151 -3.84 -24.52 5.74
C LYS A 151 -2.91 -25.71 5.57
N ARG A 152 -2.07 -25.69 4.52
CA ARG A 152 -1.08 -26.75 4.28
C ARG A 152 -0.08 -26.88 5.44
N ALA A 153 0.40 -25.77 5.99
CA ALA A 153 1.29 -25.78 7.14
C ALA A 153 0.62 -26.40 8.38
N ALA A 154 -0.67 -26.09 8.62
CA ALA A 154 -1.44 -26.67 9.72
C ALA A 154 -1.67 -28.18 9.52
N GLU A 155 -1.97 -28.62 8.31
CA GLU A 155 -2.10 -30.04 7.96
C GLU A 155 -0.80 -30.80 8.19
N LEU A 156 0.32 -30.26 7.69
CA LEU A 156 1.64 -30.87 7.91
C LEU A 156 2.01 -30.92 9.40
N ALA A 157 1.78 -29.83 10.13
CA ALA A 157 1.99 -29.81 11.58
C ALA A 157 1.13 -30.86 12.30
N ALA A 158 -0.13 -31.02 11.93
CA ALA A 158 -1.02 -32.04 12.51
C ALA A 158 -0.55 -33.46 12.19
N THR A 159 -0.06 -33.72 10.97
CA THR A 159 0.49 -35.05 10.63
C THR A 159 1.78 -35.36 11.39
N GLN A 160 2.66 -34.37 11.58
CA GLN A 160 3.88 -34.54 12.35
C GLN A 160 3.60 -34.79 13.83
N THR A 161 2.69 -34.03 14.45
CA THR A 161 2.32 -34.24 15.85
C THR A 161 1.67 -35.62 16.05
N ALA A 162 0.81 -36.05 15.13
CA ALA A 162 0.24 -37.40 15.15
C ALA A 162 1.29 -38.50 15.00
N ALA A 163 2.29 -38.31 14.13
CA ALA A 163 3.39 -39.26 13.94
C ALA A 163 4.24 -39.39 15.21
N VAL A 164 4.64 -38.27 15.82
CA VAL A 164 5.41 -38.26 17.08
C VAL A 164 4.61 -38.90 18.22
N ALA A 165 3.32 -38.59 18.34
CA ALA A 165 2.46 -39.22 19.35
C ALA A 165 2.34 -40.73 19.16
N ARG A 166 2.24 -41.20 17.91
CA ARG A 166 2.18 -42.64 17.58
C ARG A 166 3.50 -43.35 17.91
N GLU A 167 4.62 -42.72 17.60
CA GLU A 167 5.94 -43.23 17.94
C GLU A 167 6.11 -43.35 19.46
N GLN A 168 5.77 -42.31 20.22
CA GLN A 168 5.83 -42.33 21.68
C GLN A 168 4.93 -43.40 22.29
N ALA A 169 3.71 -43.59 21.78
CA ALA A 169 2.81 -44.65 22.24
C ALA A 169 3.38 -46.05 21.96
N SER A 170 4.00 -46.25 20.79
CA SER A 170 4.68 -47.51 20.45
C SER A 170 5.90 -47.77 21.33
N ALA A 171 6.67 -46.74 21.67
CA ALA A 171 7.81 -46.86 22.56
C ALA A 171 7.37 -47.20 24.00
N GLN A 172 6.27 -46.61 24.48
CA GLN A 172 5.74 -46.91 25.81
C GLN A 172 5.19 -48.34 25.93
N THR A 173 4.50 -48.82 24.90
CA THR A 173 4.03 -50.22 24.85
C THR A 173 5.20 -51.20 24.83
N LEU A 174 6.20 -50.97 23.97
CA LEU A 174 7.44 -51.75 23.97
C LEU A 174 8.16 -51.73 25.33
N ALA A 175 8.24 -50.57 25.99
CA ALA A 175 8.85 -50.47 27.32
C ALA A 175 8.06 -51.22 28.40
N GLY A 176 6.73 -51.30 28.27
CA GLY A 176 5.87 -52.13 29.12
C GLY A 176 6.15 -53.61 28.93
N ASP A 177 6.18 -54.07 27.67
CA ASP A 177 6.43 -55.47 27.31
C ASP A 177 7.84 -55.92 27.76
N LEU A 178 8.84 -55.04 27.69
CA LEU A 178 10.21 -55.34 28.14
C LEU A 178 10.35 -55.39 29.67
N ARG A 179 9.41 -54.83 30.45
CA ARG A 179 9.46 -54.92 31.92
C ARG A 179 8.95 -56.25 32.45
N ASP A 180 8.14 -56.98 31.68
CA ASP A 180 7.69 -58.32 32.08
C ASP A 180 8.71 -59.40 31.64
N ALA A 181 9.27 -60.11 32.62
CA ALA A 181 10.20 -61.20 32.40
C ALA A 181 9.60 -62.39 31.61
N ARG A 182 8.26 -62.54 31.56
CA ARG A 182 7.60 -63.54 30.71
C ARG A 182 7.59 -63.11 29.24
N ASP A 183 7.29 -61.85 28.95
CA ASP A 183 7.24 -61.34 27.58
C ASP A 183 8.63 -61.20 26.97
N LEU A 184 9.64 -60.82 27.76
CA LEU A 184 11.05 -60.88 27.34
C LEU A 184 11.47 -62.29 26.90
N ARG A 185 11.13 -63.32 27.68
CA ARG A 185 11.41 -64.72 27.32
C ARG A 185 10.70 -65.12 26.04
N ARG A 186 9.44 -64.70 25.86
CA ARG A 186 8.69 -64.97 24.64
C ARG A 186 9.35 -64.29 23.43
N ALA A 187 9.75 -63.03 23.54
CA ALA A 187 10.44 -62.30 22.47
C ALA A 187 11.77 -62.96 22.06
N VAL A 188 12.55 -63.44 23.03
CA VAL A 188 13.80 -64.18 22.76
C VAL A 188 13.51 -65.50 22.03
N ILE A 189 12.54 -66.28 22.49
CA ILE A 189 12.15 -67.54 21.81
C ILE A 189 11.69 -67.27 20.37
N TRP A 190 10.91 -66.21 20.16
CA TRP A 190 10.45 -65.84 18.82
C TRP A 190 11.61 -65.48 17.90
N ARG A 191 12.63 -64.76 18.40
CA ARG A 191 13.85 -64.45 17.65
C ARG A 191 14.66 -65.70 17.30
N GLU A 192 14.74 -66.69 18.19
CA GLU A 192 15.46 -67.94 17.94
C GLU A 192 14.72 -68.85 16.95
N VAL A 193 13.39 -68.93 17.03
CA VAL A 193 12.58 -69.81 16.17
C VAL A 193 12.36 -69.21 14.78
N LEU A 194 12.10 -67.90 14.69
CA LEU A 194 11.74 -67.22 13.43
C LEU A 194 12.90 -66.39 12.85
N GLY A 195 14.01 -66.24 13.57
CA GLY A 195 15.15 -65.40 13.18
C GLY A 195 14.95 -63.91 13.51
N PRO A 196 15.94 -63.05 13.19
CA PRO A 196 15.84 -61.62 13.40
C PRO A 196 14.72 -61.03 12.51
N PRO A 197 13.88 -60.13 13.06
CA PRO A 197 12.76 -59.56 12.34
C PRO A 197 13.26 -58.77 11.12
N VAL A 198 12.46 -58.75 10.05
CA VAL A 198 12.85 -58.25 8.73
C VAL A 198 13.29 -56.77 8.75
N GLY A 199 12.76 -55.96 9.68
CA GLY A 199 13.15 -54.55 9.84
C GLY A 199 14.49 -54.32 10.58
N LEU A 200 15.15 -55.36 11.07
CA LEU A 200 16.48 -55.31 11.70
C LEU A 200 17.57 -55.93 10.81
N ARG A 201 17.26 -56.26 9.55
CA ARG A 201 18.23 -56.78 8.56
C ARG A 201 18.78 -55.67 7.68
#